data_AF-I4FYQ6-F1
#
_entry.id   AF-I4FYQ6-F1
#
_cell.length_a   1.000
_cell.length_b   1.000
_cell.length_c   1.000
_cell.angle_alpha   90.00
_cell.angle_beta   90.00
_cell.angle_gamma   90.00
#
_symmetry.space_group_name_H-M   'P 1'
#
loop_
_entity.id
_entity.type
_entity.pdbx_description
1 polymer ?
#
loop_
_entity_poly.entity_id
_entity_poly.type
_entity_poly.pdbx_seq_one_letter_code
_entity_poly.pdbx_strand_id
1 'polypeptide(L)'
;MPLSERAQQLIPKAKIISFADWPYQQAAIAIWQQADEQTRYLSDSDLDTIVNLEPDLLVSSQQARKLRDNATFIVDNDRAMISGLEALKQYSLEYFSDSEKNAITPYFDHLITVMKKF
;
A
#
# COMPACT_ATOMS: atom_id res chain seq x y z
N MET A 1 0.49 9.37 -11.22
CA MET A 1 1.00 8.01 -11.49
C MET A 1 -0.13 7.02 -11.30
N PRO A 2 -0.22 5.93 -12.09
CA PRO A 2 -1.20 4.89 -11.86
C PRO A 2 -0.91 4.15 -10.54
N LEU A 3 -1.97 3.66 -9.88
CA LEU A 3 -1.88 2.83 -8.68
C LEU A 3 -1.17 1.51 -9.00
N SER A 4 -0.32 1.00 -8.10
CA SER A 4 0.19 -0.37 -8.22
C SER A 4 -0.95 -1.38 -8.09
N GLU A 5 -0.83 -2.56 -8.71
CA GLU A 5 -1.86 -3.62 -8.62
C GLU A 5 -2.20 -3.96 -7.16
N ARG A 6 -1.21 -3.92 -6.27
CA ARG A 6 -1.42 -4.18 -4.85
C ARG A 6 -2.17 -3.05 -4.16
N ALA A 7 -1.82 -1.80 -4.45
CA ALA A 7 -2.59 -0.66 -3.94
C ALA A 7 -4.06 -0.78 -4.37
N GLN A 8 -4.32 -1.16 -5.63
CA GLN A 8 -5.68 -1.43 -6.13
C GLN A 8 -6.41 -2.55 -5.37
N GLN A 9 -5.71 -3.60 -4.92
CA GLN A 9 -6.30 -4.66 -4.09
C GLN A 9 -6.54 -4.26 -2.63
N LEU A 10 -5.77 -3.31 -2.10
CA LEU A 10 -5.86 -2.88 -0.71
C LEU A 10 -6.91 -1.80 -0.49
N ILE A 11 -7.09 -0.87 -1.44
CA ILE A 11 -8.05 0.23 -1.30
C ILE A 11 -9.48 -0.28 -0.97
N PRO A 12 -10.04 -1.30 -1.64
CA PRO A 12 -11.37 -1.83 -1.29
C PRO A 12 -11.45 -2.42 0.13
N LYS A 13 -10.32 -2.85 0.71
CA LYS A 13 -10.25 -3.41 2.08
C LYS A 13 -10.12 -2.31 3.14
N ALA A 14 -9.68 -1.13 2.75
CA ALA A 14 -9.52 0.03 3.62
C ALA A 14 -10.77 0.93 3.64
N LYS A 15 -11.90 0.42 3.11
CA LYS A 15 -13.14 1.19 2.99
C LYS A 15 -13.56 1.79 4.33
N ILE A 16 -13.85 3.07 4.33
CA ILE A 16 -14.32 3.77 5.53
C ILE A 16 -15.75 3.33 5.82
N ILE A 17 -15.98 2.83 7.04
CA ILE A 17 -17.28 2.27 7.45
C ILE A 17 -18.34 3.37 7.58
N SER A 18 -17.96 4.55 8.07
CA SER A 18 -18.85 5.70 8.20
C SER A 18 -18.06 7.01 8.36
N PHE A 19 -18.62 8.09 7.83
CA PHE A 19 -18.15 9.47 8.03
C PHE A 19 -19.06 10.27 8.99
N ALA A 20 -20.07 9.64 9.60
CA ALA A 20 -21.15 10.34 10.31
C ALA A 20 -20.68 11.21 11.49
N ASP A 21 -19.60 10.81 12.17
CA ASP A 21 -19.09 11.50 13.36
C ASP A 21 -17.91 12.44 13.07
N TRP A 22 -17.62 12.71 11.79
CA TRP A 22 -16.50 13.56 11.40
C TRP A 22 -16.83 15.04 11.67
N PRO A 23 -15.96 15.79 12.37
CA PRO A 23 -16.23 17.18 12.78
C PRO A 23 -15.95 18.18 11.66
N TYR A 24 -16.14 17.79 10.39
CA TYR A 24 -15.85 18.61 9.21
C TYR A 24 -17.12 18.98 8.47
N GLN A 25 -17.06 20.01 7.63
CA GLN A 25 -18.15 20.39 6.76
C GLN A 25 -18.61 19.22 5.88
N GLN A 26 -19.92 19.12 5.71
CA GLN A 26 -20.53 18.07 4.90
C GLN A 26 -20.01 18.06 3.45
N ALA A 27 -19.66 19.23 2.90
CA ALA A 27 -19.07 19.34 1.57
C ALA A 27 -17.67 18.70 1.50
N ALA A 28 -16.87 18.82 2.57
CA ALA A 28 -15.56 18.15 2.64
C ALA A 28 -15.74 16.64 2.82
N ILE A 29 -16.70 16.23 3.66
CA ILE A 29 -17.09 14.83 3.84
C ILE A 29 -17.50 14.16 2.52
N ALA A 30 -18.28 14.84 1.69
CA ALA A 30 -18.70 14.32 0.39
C ALA A 30 -17.52 13.97 -0.53
N ILE A 31 -16.41 14.72 -0.45
CA ILE A 31 -15.21 14.47 -1.26
C ILE A 31 -14.50 13.19 -0.81
N TRP A 32 -14.32 13.01 0.52
CA TRP A 32 -13.75 11.78 1.06
C TRP A 32 -14.63 10.57 0.74
N GLN A 33 -15.94 10.70 0.92
CA GLN A 33 -16.88 9.64 0.63
C GLN A 33 -16.86 9.25 -0.85
N GLN A 34 -16.83 10.23 -1.77
CA GLN A 34 -16.77 9.94 -3.20
C GLN A 34 -15.49 9.19 -3.58
N ALA A 35 -14.34 9.58 -3.03
CA ALA A 35 -13.08 8.91 -3.30
C ALA A 35 -13.06 7.46 -2.76
N ASP A 36 -13.63 7.25 -1.57
CA ASP A 36 -13.80 5.93 -0.94
C ASP A 36 -14.73 5.03 -1.76
N GLU A 37 -15.89 5.54 -2.19
CA GLU A 37 -16.85 4.83 -3.04
C GLU A 37 -16.25 4.44 -4.40
N GLN A 38 -15.37 5.28 -4.95
CA GLN A 38 -14.66 5.03 -6.21
C GLN A 38 -13.39 4.19 -6.03
N THR A 39 -13.07 3.76 -4.81
CA THR A 39 -11.87 2.97 -4.49
C THR A 39 -10.58 3.60 -5.04
N ARG A 40 -10.44 4.92 -4.87
CA ARG A 40 -9.29 5.68 -5.36
C ARG A 40 -8.72 6.57 -4.26
N TYR A 41 -7.46 6.95 -4.39
CA TYR A 41 -6.90 8.03 -3.57
C TYR A 41 -7.51 9.39 -3.95
N LEU A 42 -7.42 10.33 -3.01
CA LEU A 42 -7.72 11.74 -3.25
C LEU A 42 -6.78 12.31 -4.30
N SER A 43 -7.35 12.93 -5.33
CA SER A 43 -6.62 13.68 -6.34
C SER A 43 -6.14 15.01 -5.79
N ASP A 44 -5.29 15.70 -6.55
CA ASP A 44 -4.86 17.05 -6.21
C ASP A 44 -6.05 18.01 -6.09
N SER A 45 -7.01 17.91 -7.02
CA SER A 45 -8.24 18.71 -6.99
C SER A 45 -9.11 18.43 -5.77
N ASP A 46 -9.21 17.16 -5.35
CA ASP A 46 -9.97 16.79 -4.15
C ASP A 46 -9.35 17.45 -2.92
N LEU A 47 -8.02 17.35 -2.78
CA LEU A 47 -7.29 17.92 -1.65
C LEU A 47 -7.33 19.44 -1.62
N ASP A 48 -7.22 20.10 -2.78
CA ASP A 48 -7.34 21.56 -2.85
C ASP A 48 -8.75 22.03 -2.49
N THR A 49 -9.78 21.29 -2.91
CA THR A 49 -11.17 21.59 -2.55
C THR A 49 -11.41 21.38 -1.04
N ILE A 50 -10.86 20.30 -0.46
CA ILE A 50 -10.92 20.07 0.99
C ILE A 50 -10.26 21.20 1.76
N VAL A 51 -9.07 21.67 1.36
CA VAL A 51 -8.38 22.77 2.04
C VAL A 51 -9.15 24.09 1.94
N ASN A 52 -9.81 24.35 0.81
CA ASN A 52 -10.65 25.54 0.68
C ASN A 52 -11.87 25.51 1.61
N LEU A 53 -12.40 24.33 1.90
CA LEU A 53 -13.51 24.13 2.83
C LEU A 53 -13.01 24.15 4.28
N GLU A 54 -11.93 23.43 4.57
CA GLU A 54 -11.33 23.24 5.89
C GLU A 54 -9.85 23.68 5.88
N PRO A 55 -9.56 25.00 6.02
CA PRO A 55 -8.20 25.53 5.90
C PRO A 55 -7.19 24.92 6.88
N ASP A 56 -7.65 24.50 8.05
CA ASP A 56 -6.82 23.85 9.09
C ASP A 56 -6.26 22.50 8.62
N LEU A 57 -6.84 21.90 7.58
CA LEU A 57 -6.35 20.65 6.97
C LEU A 57 -5.24 20.85 5.93
N LEU A 58 -4.71 22.07 5.76
CA LEU A 58 -3.62 22.34 4.81
C LEU A 58 -2.43 21.40 5.01
N VAL A 59 -1.94 21.29 6.25
CA VAL A 59 -0.78 20.45 6.58
C VAL A 59 -1.09 18.98 6.32
N SER A 60 -2.24 18.49 6.79
CA SER A 60 -2.70 17.12 6.59
C SER A 60 -2.88 16.78 5.10
N SER A 61 -3.38 17.71 4.30
CA SER A 61 -3.56 17.53 2.85
C SER A 61 -2.23 17.45 2.11
N GLN A 62 -1.23 18.24 2.52
CA GLN A 62 0.14 18.11 1.99
C GLN A 62 0.78 16.77 2.37
N GLN A 63 0.56 16.29 3.59
CA GLN A 63 1.00 14.95 4.01
C GLN A 63 0.30 13.85 3.21
N ALA A 64 -1.01 13.97 2.97
CA ALA A 64 -1.78 13.05 2.15
C ALA A 64 -1.23 12.95 0.71
N ARG A 65 -0.84 14.09 0.09
CA ARG A 65 -0.16 14.06 -1.23
C ARG A 65 1.13 13.27 -1.17
N LYS A 66 1.99 13.55 -0.19
CA LYS A 66 3.27 12.83 -0.04
C LYS A 66 3.05 11.32 0.11
N LEU A 67 2.10 10.90 0.93
CA LEU A 67 1.77 9.48 1.12
C LEU A 67 1.23 8.86 -0.17
N ARG A 68 0.31 9.53 -0.87
CA ARG A 68 -0.24 9.08 -2.16
C ARG A 68 0.84 8.92 -3.22
N ASP A 69 1.72 9.92 -3.38
CA ASP A 69 2.74 9.95 -4.41
C ASP A 69 3.82 8.87 -4.18
N ASN A 70 4.03 8.49 -2.92
CA ASN A 70 4.94 7.42 -2.53
C ASN A 70 4.21 6.08 -2.27
N ALA A 71 2.89 5.97 -2.50
CA ALA A 71 2.12 4.81 -2.10
C ALA A 71 2.62 3.51 -2.75
N THR A 72 3.00 3.56 -4.02
CA THR A 72 3.62 2.43 -4.72
C THR A 72 4.90 1.99 -4.01
N PHE A 73 5.79 2.94 -3.72
CA PHE A 73 7.04 2.65 -3.01
C PHE A 73 6.78 2.09 -1.60
N ILE A 74 5.82 2.65 -0.85
CA ILE A 74 5.49 2.18 0.51
C ILE A 74 4.95 0.74 0.46
N VAL A 75 3.94 0.49 -0.39
CA VAL A 75 3.29 -0.83 -0.52
C VAL A 75 4.24 -1.89 -1.10
N ASP A 76 5.18 -1.49 -1.95
CA ASP A 76 6.13 -2.42 -2.55
C ASP A 76 7.37 -2.64 -1.66
N ASN A 77 7.79 -1.67 -0.83
CA ASN A 77 8.88 -1.86 0.13
C ASN A 77 8.48 -2.68 1.37
N ASP A 78 7.20 -2.74 1.73
CA ASP A 78 6.73 -3.76 2.67
C ASP A 78 7.08 -5.19 2.18
N ARG A 79 7.35 -5.34 0.87
CA ARG A 79 7.78 -6.61 0.24
C ARG A 79 9.29 -6.81 0.15
N ALA A 80 10.12 -5.81 0.51
CA ALA A 80 11.57 -5.88 0.36
C ALA A 80 12.17 -7.10 1.11
N MET A 81 11.59 -7.46 2.24
CA MET A 81 11.98 -8.67 2.99
C MET A 81 11.77 -9.95 2.16
N ILE A 82 10.62 -10.09 1.50
CA ILE A 82 10.27 -11.27 0.72
C ILE A 82 11.12 -11.37 -0.54
N SER A 83 11.28 -10.26 -1.26
CA SER A 83 12.17 -10.21 -2.42
C SER A 83 13.63 -10.49 -2.03
N GLY A 84 14.06 -10.05 -0.85
CA GLY A 84 15.36 -10.40 -0.28
C GLY A 84 15.52 -11.89 0.00
N LEU A 85 14.51 -12.55 0.56
CA LEU A 85 14.51 -14.01 0.77
C LEU A 85 14.49 -14.80 -0.56
N GLU A 86 13.76 -14.32 -1.57
CA GLU A 86 13.72 -14.94 -2.90
C GLU A 86 15.10 -14.83 -3.58
N ALA A 87 15.75 -13.68 -3.51
CA ALA A 87 17.12 -13.50 -3.97
C ALA A 87 18.12 -14.36 -3.18
N LEU A 88 17.99 -14.42 -1.84
CA LEU A 88 18.83 -15.26 -1.00
C LEU A 88 18.72 -16.74 -1.39
N LYS A 89 17.50 -17.25 -1.63
CA LYS A 89 17.29 -18.61 -2.14
C LYS A 89 18.04 -18.78 -3.47
N GLN A 90 17.82 -17.90 -4.43
CA GLN A 90 18.43 -18.01 -5.76
C GLN A 90 19.95 -18.09 -5.69
N TYR A 91 20.60 -17.14 -5.00
CA TYR A 91 22.07 -17.13 -4.88
C TYR A 91 22.61 -18.27 -4.02
N SER A 92 21.89 -18.66 -2.96
CA SER A 92 22.31 -19.79 -2.13
C SER A 92 22.35 -21.09 -2.93
N LEU A 93 21.37 -21.32 -3.81
CA LEU A 93 21.28 -22.54 -4.63
C LEU A 93 22.44 -22.68 -5.61
N GLU A 94 23.14 -21.61 -5.99
CA GLU A 94 24.32 -21.67 -6.85
C GLU A 94 25.50 -22.42 -6.22
N TYR A 95 25.53 -22.53 -4.88
CA TYR A 95 26.60 -23.21 -4.13
C TYR A 95 26.35 -24.69 -3.87
N PHE A 96 25.21 -25.24 -4.30
CA PHE A 96 24.81 -26.62 -4.03
C PHE A 96 24.76 -27.47 -5.30
N SER A 97 25.04 -28.77 -5.17
CA SER A 97 24.79 -29.75 -6.23
C SER A 97 23.28 -29.96 -6.43
N ASP A 98 22.87 -30.57 -7.55
CA ASP A 98 21.45 -30.74 -7.85
C ASP A 98 20.70 -31.61 -6.84
N SER A 99 21.38 -32.60 -6.24
CA SER A 99 20.84 -33.40 -5.14
C SER A 99 20.60 -32.55 -3.88
N GLU A 100 21.54 -31.67 -3.54
CA GLU A 100 21.44 -30.77 -2.39
C GLU A 100 20.41 -29.66 -2.61
N LYS A 101 20.31 -29.11 -3.84
CA LYS A 101 19.27 -28.15 -4.22
C LYS A 101 17.88 -28.73 -3.98
N ASN A 102 17.64 -29.98 -4.38
CA ASN A 102 16.36 -30.65 -4.17
C ASN A 102 16.03 -30.84 -2.68
N ALA A 103 17.05 -31.04 -1.84
CA ALA A 103 16.89 -31.18 -0.39
C ALA A 103 16.65 -29.83 0.31
N ILE A 104 17.34 -28.76 -0.09
CA ILE A 104 17.30 -27.46 0.62
C ILE A 104 16.20 -26.50 0.11
N THR A 105 15.78 -26.64 -1.16
CA THR A 105 14.74 -25.80 -1.78
C THR A 105 13.42 -25.74 -0.98
N PRO A 106 12.87 -26.87 -0.48
CA PRO A 106 11.64 -26.86 0.30
C PRO A 106 11.73 -25.99 1.57
N TYR A 107 12.91 -25.88 2.18
CA TYR A 107 13.11 -25.05 3.37
C TYR A 107 13.07 -23.56 3.04
N PHE A 108 13.72 -23.14 1.96
CA PHE A 108 13.62 -21.76 1.48
C PHE A 108 12.17 -21.42 1.08
N ASP A 109 11.49 -22.33 0.38
CA ASP A 109 10.08 -22.13 -0.01
C ASP A 109 9.16 -22.04 1.20
N HIS A 110 9.38 -22.87 2.22
CA HIS A 110 8.63 -22.80 3.46
C HIS A 110 8.87 -21.47 4.18
N LEU A 111 10.13 -21.04 4.32
CA LEU A 111 10.49 -19.76 4.95
C LEU A 111 9.84 -18.58 4.23
N ILE A 112 9.98 -18.50 2.90
CA ILE A 112 9.35 -17.45 2.08
C ILE A 112 7.82 -17.46 2.26
N THR A 113 7.21 -18.65 2.28
CA THR A 113 5.75 -18.80 2.44
C THR A 113 5.27 -18.34 3.81
N VAL A 114 6.00 -18.68 4.88
CA VAL A 114 5.67 -18.23 6.25
C VAL A 114 5.82 -16.71 6.34
N MET A 115 6.90 -16.15 5.80
CA MET A 115 7.15 -14.71 5.83
C MET A 115 6.12 -13.93 5.00
N LYS A 116 5.61 -14.48 3.88
CA LYS A 116 4.53 -13.87 3.07
C LYS A 116 3.19 -13.71 3.80
N LYS A 117 3.02 -14.34 4.97
CA LYS A 117 1.81 -14.26 5.80
C LYS A 117 1.86 -13.11 6.82
N PHE A 118 3.03 -12.54 7.03
CA PHE A 118 3.23 -11.32 7.82
C PHE A 118 3.21 -10.10 6.89
#